data_AF-M5BS68-F1
#
_entry.id   AF-M5BS68-F1
#
_cell.length_a   1.000
_cell.length_b   1.000
_cell.length_c   1.000
_cell.angle_alpha   90.00
_cell.angle_beta   90.00
_cell.angle_gamma   90.00
#
_symmetry.space_group_name_H-M   'P 1'
#
loop_
_entity.id
_entity.type
_entity.pdbx_description
1 polymer ?
#
loop_
_entity_poly.entity_id
_entity_poly.type
_entity_poly.pdbx_seq_one_letter_code
_entity_poly.pdbx_strand_id
1 'polypeptide(L)'
;MSKAKSTDDKSAPPAKEYRYATEISQMMFVFGEVQDPLTETVNLVEDIVRGQVVEILIQARQLAARKGARNVSPEDLIFLIRYDRGKVNRLRTYLGWKDVRKNAKQDGDGAGAAEVDIDEGQADEATAKPRKMTVKLPWDIVTVYSEVLRTGVNAKEDEDEDEDEVEAHEDSIARLREADEATRRMTREEYVHYSECRSASFTYRKAKRFREFINLPAYLDIKPNDDTIDILGFLAFEMVRALCVGGLAVKRALEESYQAVEITGAKRKAPEGAESSPGKRRRRSMSPESGGAWGSVPGSSLFLPPPEARRALRPAHIQEAFAKMQRDWAHQRGSGMRNWRAVETSGKKVHIGQPVDPKVDVGLEILKKHSLKAHEISGSSALDPDARVTSKVLTVDTLLEPIAPEQIGFVRCLGLNYRDHAAEAKMAIPEVPVLFCKPYTSLIPALAPIRIPRAAQPVKENLSDYEVELAVVIGKDAKDVKESEALDYVLGYTGANDVSFRKHQLTTSQWTFSKSFDLTNPIGPALVRNSKHIDPQNIPLTATVNSRLLQNGTTADQIFSVAKTIAFLSQGTTLKAGSVILTGTPAGVGFVREPKIWLNHGDEVRTYVGNGIGTLVNKVVEEGRAKL
;
A
#
# COMPACT_ATOMS: atom_id res chain seq x y z
N MET A 1 -18.19 28.28 -65.57
CA MET A 1 -17.09 28.24 -64.59
C MET A 1 -17.59 28.77 -63.26
N SER A 2 -17.79 27.85 -62.32
CA SER A 2 -18.42 28.04 -61.01
C SER A 2 -17.45 28.62 -59.98
N LYS A 3 -17.87 29.65 -59.25
CA LYS A 3 -17.25 30.06 -57.98
C LYS A 3 -17.67 29.06 -56.89
N ALA A 4 -16.71 28.32 -56.37
CA ALA A 4 -16.90 27.38 -55.28
C ALA A 4 -17.05 28.11 -53.93
N LYS A 5 -18.10 27.75 -53.19
CA LYS A 5 -18.31 28.05 -51.76
C LYS A 5 -17.23 27.33 -50.95
N SER A 6 -16.51 28.06 -50.09
CA SER A 6 -15.73 27.45 -49.00
C SER A 6 -16.70 27.04 -47.90
N THR A 7 -16.75 25.74 -47.64
CA THR A 7 -17.49 25.13 -46.53
C THR A 7 -16.74 25.35 -45.23
N ASP A 8 -17.40 25.99 -44.27
CA ASP A 8 -16.99 26.05 -42.86
C ASP A 8 -16.78 24.64 -42.29
N ASP A 9 -15.59 24.40 -41.75
CA ASP A 9 -15.26 23.20 -40.97
C ASP A 9 -15.79 23.37 -39.53
N LYS A 10 -17.01 22.89 -39.30
CA LYS A 10 -17.59 22.71 -37.96
C LYS A 10 -17.43 21.25 -37.55
N SER A 11 -16.28 20.87 -37.01
CA SER A 11 -16.11 19.51 -36.46
C SER A 11 -15.15 19.35 -35.27
N ALA A 12 -14.73 20.43 -34.61
CA ALA A 12 -14.11 20.31 -33.28
C ALA A 12 -15.19 20.28 -32.19
N PRO A 13 -15.20 19.29 -31.27
CA PRO A 13 -16.06 19.36 -30.09
C PRO A 13 -15.74 20.65 -29.31
N PRO A 14 -16.75 21.32 -28.71
CA PRO A 14 -16.51 22.55 -27.96
C PRO A 14 -15.45 22.27 -26.88
N ALA A 15 -14.42 23.13 -26.81
CA ALA A 15 -13.39 23.01 -25.79
C ALA A 15 -14.04 22.97 -24.41
N LYS A 16 -13.66 21.98 -23.61
CA LYS A 16 -14.19 21.80 -22.25
C LYS A 16 -13.86 23.04 -21.42
N GLU A 17 -14.88 23.73 -20.93
CA GLU A 17 -14.71 24.94 -20.12
C GLU A 17 -14.35 24.54 -18.68
N TYR A 18 -13.14 24.90 -18.25
CA TYR A 18 -12.66 24.68 -16.89
C TYR A 18 -13.10 25.83 -15.99
N ARG A 19 -13.84 25.49 -14.95
CA ARG A 19 -14.57 26.43 -14.10
C ARG A 19 -13.80 26.83 -12.87
N TYR A 20 -12.70 26.19 -12.50
CA TYR A 20 -11.93 26.47 -11.28
C TYR A 20 -10.42 26.54 -11.54
N ALA A 21 -9.99 26.69 -12.81
CA ALA A 21 -8.59 26.72 -13.19
C ALA A 21 -7.77 27.78 -12.43
N THR A 22 -8.32 28.99 -12.22
CA THR A 22 -7.65 30.04 -11.46
C THR A 22 -7.44 29.66 -10.01
N GLU A 23 -8.48 29.21 -9.32
CA GLU A 23 -8.40 28.81 -7.91
C GLU A 23 -7.48 27.60 -7.71
N ILE A 24 -7.53 26.63 -8.61
CA ILE A 24 -6.65 25.46 -8.56
C ILE A 24 -5.20 25.87 -8.82
N SER A 25 -4.94 26.78 -9.77
CA SER A 25 -3.60 27.32 -10.00
C SER A 25 -3.04 28.01 -8.75
N GLN A 26 -3.87 28.77 -8.03
CA GLN A 26 -3.49 29.40 -6.75
C GLN A 26 -3.17 28.36 -5.68
N MET A 27 -3.99 27.31 -5.55
CA MET A 27 -3.70 26.21 -4.61
C MET A 27 -2.43 25.45 -4.99
N MET A 28 -2.20 25.21 -6.29
CA MET A 28 -1.00 24.56 -6.80
C MET A 28 0.26 25.41 -6.60
N PHE A 29 0.14 26.74 -6.62
CA PHE A 29 1.23 27.64 -6.26
C PHE A 29 1.65 27.44 -4.79
N VAL A 30 0.66 27.38 -3.89
CA VAL A 30 0.88 27.19 -2.45
C VAL A 30 1.46 25.80 -2.14
N PHE A 31 0.84 24.73 -2.64
CA PHE A 31 1.22 23.35 -2.27
C PHE A 31 2.25 22.70 -3.19
N GLY A 32 2.33 23.14 -4.44
CA GLY A 32 3.20 22.54 -5.45
C GLY A 32 4.58 23.17 -5.51
N GLU A 33 4.83 24.28 -4.79
CA GLU A 33 6.04 25.10 -4.93
C GLU A 33 6.32 25.48 -6.40
N VAL A 34 5.27 25.60 -7.23
CA VAL A 34 5.36 25.91 -8.66
C VAL A 34 4.85 27.33 -8.88
N GLN A 35 5.72 28.22 -9.34
CA GLN A 35 5.32 29.60 -9.64
C GLN A 35 4.27 29.69 -10.76
N ASP A 36 4.44 28.89 -11.82
CA ASP A 36 3.54 28.87 -12.97
C ASP A 36 3.11 27.43 -13.31
N PRO A 37 1.99 26.94 -12.74
CA PRO A 37 1.46 25.62 -13.02
C PRO A 37 1.02 25.51 -14.48
N LEU A 38 1.41 24.41 -15.16
CA LEU A 38 0.97 24.16 -16.53
C LEU A 38 -0.57 24.03 -16.60
N THR A 39 -1.19 24.73 -17.54
CA THR A 39 -2.66 24.69 -17.76
C THR A 39 -3.19 23.26 -17.88
N GLU A 40 -2.47 22.38 -18.58
CA GLU A 40 -2.84 20.96 -18.72
C GLU A 40 -2.88 20.23 -17.36
N THR A 41 -1.94 20.54 -16.46
CA THR A 41 -1.90 19.95 -15.12
C THR A 41 -3.04 20.47 -14.26
N VAL A 42 -3.31 21.78 -14.31
CA VAL A 42 -4.44 22.43 -13.62
C VAL A 42 -5.77 21.81 -14.05
N ASN A 43 -5.96 21.67 -15.36
CA ASN A 43 -7.15 21.07 -15.96
C ASN A 43 -7.35 19.60 -15.52
N LEU A 44 -6.27 18.81 -15.48
CA LEU A 44 -6.31 17.44 -14.98
C LEU A 44 -6.71 17.38 -13.50
N VAL A 45 -6.13 18.26 -12.66
CA VAL A 45 -6.48 18.35 -11.23
C VAL A 45 -7.96 18.71 -11.07
N GLU A 46 -8.48 19.66 -11.85
CA GLU A 46 -9.90 20.02 -11.83
C GLU A 46 -10.79 18.81 -12.14
N ASP A 47 -10.44 18.03 -13.16
CA ASP A 47 -11.18 16.84 -13.56
C ASP A 47 -11.17 15.74 -12.49
N ILE A 48 -10.02 15.48 -11.89
CA ILE A 48 -9.89 14.50 -10.79
C ILE A 48 -10.75 14.95 -9.60
N VAL A 49 -10.60 16.19 -9.17
CA VAL A 49 -11.32 16.74 -8.01
C VAL A 49 -12.83 16.71 -8.25
N ARG A 50 -13.29 17.14 -9.44
CA ARG A 50 -14.71 17.09 -9.81
C ARG A 50 -15.25 15.66 -9.73
N GLY A 51 -14.54 14.69 -10.32
CA GLY A 51 -14.93 13.29 -10.33
C GLY A 51 -15.02 12.70 -8.92
N GLN A 52 -14.02 12.97 -8.08
CA GLN A 52 -13.98 12.47 -6.69
C GLN A 52 -15.08 13.10 -5.82
N VAL A 53 -15.34 14.41 -5.95
CA VAL A 53 -16.41 15.08 -5.20
C VAL A 53 -17.79 14.52 -5.58
N VAL A 54 -18.03 14.27 -6.87
CA VAL A 54 -19.27 13.62 -7.33
C VAL A 54 -19.41 12.21 -6.77
N GLU A 55 -18.33 11.43 -6.75
CA GLU A 55 -18.35 10.07 -6.21
C GLU A 55 -18.64 10.05 -4.70
N ILE A 56 -18.02 10.95 -3.93
CA ILE A 56 -18.32 11.15 -2.49
C ILE A 56 -19.81 11.47 -2.30
N LEU A 57 -20.37 12.35 -3.13
CA LEU A 57 -21.78 12.73 -3.06
C LEU A 57 -22.71 11.54 -3.34
N ILE A 58 -22.40 10.71 -4.34
CA ILE A 58 -23.16 9.51 -4.67
C ILE A 58 -23.12 8.52 -3.50
N GLN A 59 -21.95 8.28 -2.92
CA GLN A 59 -21.80 7.39 -1.76
C GLN A 59 -22.56 7.92 -0.54
N ALA A 60 -22.52 9.23 -0.28
CA ALA A 60 -23.26 9.85 0.81
C ALA A 60 -24.77 9.73 0.62
N ARG A 61 -25.27 9.89 -0.62
CA ARG A 61 -26.69 9.63 -0.93
C ARG A 61 -27.07 8.18 -0.67
N GLN A 62 -26.23 7.22 -1.02
CA GLN A 62 -26.50 5.80 -0.74
C GLN A 62 -26.57 5.52 0.77
N LEU A 63 -25.74 6.17 1.58
CA LEU A 63 -25.80 6.09 3.04
C LEU A 63 -27.09 6.71 3.60
N ALA A 64 -27.45 7.90 3.14
CA ALA A 64 -28.70 8.56 3.52
C ALA A 64 -29.92 7.68 3.19
N ALA A 65 -29.94 7.10 1.98
CA ALA A 65 -31.01 6.21 1.54
C ALA A 65 -31.13 4.95 2.40
N ARG A 66 -30.01 4.35 2.84
CA ARG A 66 -30.00 3.21 3.77
C ARG A 66 -30.57 3.56 5.14
N LYS A 67 -30.43 4.82 5.57
CA LYS A 67 -31.05 5.34 6.80
C LYS A 67 -32.52 5.73 6.63
N GLY A 68 -33.07 5.61 5.41
CA GLY A 68 -34.42 6.09 5.07
C GLY A 68 -34.53 7.62 4.95
N ALA A 69 -33.41 8.34 4.97
CA ALA A 69 -33.37 9.79 4.78
C ALA A 69 -33.41 10.14 3.28
N ARG A 70 -34.16 11.19 2.93
CA ARG A 70 -34.25 11.69 1.55
C ARG A 70 -33.21 12.77 1.24
N ASN A 71 -32.61 13.38 2.25
CA ASN A 71 -31.59 14.41 2.15
C ASN A 71 -30.24 13.88 2.64
N VAL A 72 -29.16 14.38 2.05
CA VAL A 72 -27.79 14.12 2.51
C VAL A 72 -27.46 15.06 3.66
N SER A 73 -27.11 14.51 4.82
CA SER A 73 -26.71 15.28 5.99
C SER A 73 -25.19 15.52 6.04
N PRO A 74 -24.69 16.51 6.80
CA PRO A 74 -23.25 16.67 7.05
C PRO A 74 -22.59 15.39 7.57
N GLU A 75 -23.28 14.66 8.45
CA GLU A 75 -22.80 13.41 9.05
C GLU A 75 -22.62 12.30 8.00
N ASP A 76 -23.44 12.25 6.94
CA ASP A 76 -23.26 11.29 5.84
C ASP A 76 -21.91 11.46 5.14
N LEU A 77 -21.47 12.71 4.94
CA LEU A 77 -20.19 13.02 4.32
C LEU A 77 -19.03 12.74 5.27
N ILE A 78 -19.15 13.16 6.53
CA ILE A 78 -18.10 12.94 7.54
C ILE A 78 -17.91 11.43 7.78
N PHE A 79 -18.99 10.64 7.71
CA PHE A 79 -18.91 9.19 7.89
C PHE A 79 -18.04 8.52 6.82
N LEU A 80 -18.03 9.04 5.59
CA LEU A 80 -17.21 8.49 4.51
C LEU A 80 -15.72 8.65 4.78
N ILE A 81 -15.31 9.69 5.51
CA ILE A 81 -13.90 9.98 5.83
C ILE A 81 -13.51 9.64 7.28
N ARG A 82 -14.38 8.95 8.03
CA ARG A 82 -14.23 8.69 9.48
C ARG A 82 -12.95 7.97 9.90
N TYR A 83 -12.24 7.34 8.96
CA TYR A 83 -10.98 6.63 9.20
C TYR A 83 -9.79 7.58 9.33
N ASP A 84 -9.90 8.81 8.83
CA ASP A 84 -8.87 9.84 8.89
C ASP A 84 -9.27 10.87 9.97
N ARG A 85 -8.94 10.55 11.23
CA ARG A 85 -9.33 11.33 12.41
C ARG A 85 -8.80 12.75 12.34
N GLY A 86 -7.53 12.93 11.97
CA GLY A 86 -6.92 14.25 11.74
C GLY A 86 -7.72 15.09 10.73
N LYS A 87 -8.13 14.53 9.59
CA LYS A 87 -8.97 15.24 8.62
C LYS A 87 -10.35 15.60 9.17
N VAL A 88 -10.99 14.70 9.93
CA VAL A 88 -12.29 14.97 10.56
C VAL A 88 -12.19 16.10 11.57
N ASN A 89 -11.14 16.13 12.39
CA ASN A 89 -10.91 17.20 13.37
C ASN A 89 -10.61 18.54 12.71
N ARG A 90 -9.80 18.57 11.64
CA ARG A 90 -9.63 19.80 10.83
C ARG A 90 -10.95 20.30 10.25
N LEU A 91 -11.80 19.40 9.78
CA LEU A 91 -13.13 19.76 9.27
C LEU A 91 -14.04 20.30 10.38
N ARG A 92 -14.02 19.71 11.59
CA ARG A 92 -14.75 20.22 12.76
C ARG A 92 -14.31 21.65 13.10
N THR A 93 -13.02 21.91 13.15
CA THR A 93 -12.47 23.25 13.37
C THR A 93 -12.93 24.19 12.25
N TYR A 94 -12.78 23.81 10.98
CA TYR A 94 -13.24 24.59 9.84
C TYR A 94 -14.72 24.99 9.95
N LEU A 95 -15.60 24.05 10.31
CA LEU A 95 -17.03 24.32 10.48
C LEU A 95 -17.32 25.19 11.71
N GLY A 96 -16.58 25.03 12.81
CA GLY A 96 -16.74 25.86 14.02
C GLY A 96 -16.50 27.36 13.78
N TRP A 97 -15.63 27.71 12.83
CA TRP A 97 -15.36 29.10 12.42
C TRP A 97 -16.33 29.64 11.35
N LYS A 98 -17.35 28.87 10.96
CA LYS A 98 -18.29 29.28 9.90
C LYS A 98 -19.07 30.54 10.27
N ASP A 99 -19.55 30.64 11.50
CA ASP A 99 -20.35 31.80 11.94
C ASP A 99 -19.51 33.08 12.04
N VAL A 100 -18.25 32.96 12.47
CA VAL A 100 -17.28 34.07 12.47
C VAL A 100 -17.04 34.57 11.04
N ARG A 101 -16.80 33.66 10.08
CA ARG A 101 -16.63 33.99 8.66
C ARG A 101 -17.89 34.59 8.03
N LYS A 102 -19.07 34.20 8.50
CA LYS A 102 -20.36 34.73 8.05
C LYS A 102 -20.70 36.07 8.70
N ASN A 103 -20.09 36.45 9.82
CA ASN A 103 -20.29 37.74 10.47
C ASN A 103 -19.29 38.80 9.96
N ALA A 104 -18.07 38.40 9.58
CA ALA A 104 -17.17 39.19 8.72
C ALA A 104 -17.75 39.53 7.32
N LYS A 105 -18.98 39.08 7.04
CA LYS A 105 -19.80 39.39 5.86
C LYS A 105 -20.38 40.81 5.88
N GLN A 106 -20.36 41.51 7.02
CA GLN A 106 -20.93 42.87 7.14
C GLN A 106 -19.88 43.98 7.09
N ASP A 107 -18.67 43.75 7.59
CA ASP A 107 -17.59 44.72 7.55
C ASP A 107 -16.58 44.30 6.48
N GLY A 108 -16.33 45.20 5.52
CA GLY A 108 -15.70 44.91 4.23
C GLY A 108 -14.22 44.54 4.22
N ASP A 109 -13.72 43.73 5.15
CA ASP A 109 -12.32 43.29 5.21
C ASP A 109 -12.10 41.81 4.86
N GLY A 110 -11.04 41.59 4.08
CA GLY A 110 -10.71 40.35 3.38
C GLY A 110 -10.10 39.25 4.23
N ALA A 111 -10.77 38.79 5.29
CA ALA A 111 -10.38 37.55 5.96
C ALA A 111 -10.77 36.33 5.10
N GLY A 112 -9.75 35.71 4.50
CA GLY A 112 -9.83 34.53 3.63
C GLY A 112 -10.31 33.26 4.35
N ALA A 113 -10.81 32.30 3.58
CA ALA A 113 -11.56 31.15 4.09
C ALA A 113 -10.75 29.84 4.20
N ALA A 114 -9.43 29.89 4.20
CA ALA A 114 -8.57 28.72 4.37
C ALA A 114 -7.49 29.05 5.41
N GLU A 115 -7.50 28.25 6.49
CA GLU A 115 -6.74 28.42 7.74
C GLU A 115 -6.90 29.80 8.38
N VAL A 116 -7.81 29.87 9.37
CA VAL A 116 -7.69 30.92 10.38
C VAL A 116 -6.40 30.60 11.13
N ASP A 117 -5.36 31.39 10.87
CA ASP A 117 -4.10 31.35 11.60
C ASP A 117 -4.41 31.43 13.09
N ILE A 118 -3.94 30.42 13.83
CA ILE A 118 -4.04 30.38 15.28
C ILE A 118 -2.87 31.22 15.80
N ASP A 119 -3.12 32.51 16.05
CA ASP A 119 -2.31 33.26 17.01
C ASP A 119 -3.07 33.25 18.35
N GLU A 120 -2.70 32.33 19.24
CA GLU A 120 -3.08 32.38 20.66
C GLU A 120 -2.14 33.32 21.46
N GLY A 121 -1.46 34.26 20.80
CA GLY A 121 -0.49 35.14 21.44
C GLY A 121 -1.05 36.45 22.01
N GLN A 122 -2.14 37.00 21.51
CA GLN A 122 -2.62 38.34 21.92
C GLN A 122 -4.14 38.50 21.74
N ALA A 123 -4.92 37.92 22.65
CA ALA A 123 -6.29 38.36 22.88
C ALA A 123 -6.32 39.10 24.22
N ASP A 124 -6.40 40.43 24.16
CA ASP A 124 -6.73 41.26 25.30
C ASP A 124 -7.99 40.70 26.01
N GLU A 125 -7.91 40.66 27.33
CA GLU A 125 -8.76 39.94 28.29
C GLU A 125 -10.25 40.39 28.33
N ALA A 126 -10.74 41.13 27.32
CA ALA A 126 -12.01 41.87 27.41
C ALA A 126 -13.02 41.60 26.28
N THR A 127 -12.79 40.65 25.36
CA THR A 127 -13.81 40.27 24.36
C THR A 127 -14.24 38.81 24.52
N ALA A 128 -15.56 38.59 24.61
CA ALA A 128 -16.15 37.27 24.79
C ALA A 128 -15.69 36.31 23.68
N LYS A 129 -14.94 35.27 24.04
CA LYS A 129 -14.52 34.21 23.10
C LYS A 129 -15.74 33.65 22.37
N PRO A 130 -15.77 33.63 21.02
CA PRO A 130 -16.90 33.07 20.29
C PRO A 130 -17.07 31.60 20.66
N ARG A 131 -18.30 31.19 21.02
CA ARG A 131 -18.62 29.80 21.32
C ARG A 131 -18.41 28.94 20.07
N LYS A 132 -17.34 28.15 20.05
CA LYS A 132 -17.03 27.16 19.02
C LYS A 132 -18.18 26.15 18.98
N MET A 133 -18.83 25.99 17.82
CA MET A 133 -19.89 25.00 17.65
C MET A 133 -19.25 23.61 17.58
N THR A 134 -19.41 22.78 18.63
CA THR A 134 -18.87 21.42 18.65
C THR A 134 -19.77 20.47 17.84
N VAL A 135 -19.27 19.98 16.71
CA VAL A 135 -19.98 19.00 15.86
C VAL A 135 -19.90 17.61 16.52
N LYS A 136 -21.00 17.20 17.17
CA LYS A 136 -21.14 15.86 17.77
C LYS A 136 -21.46 14.84 16.70
N LEU A 137 -20.63 13.80 16.56
CA LEU A 137 -20.84 12.76 15.55
C LEU A 137 -21.66 11.59 16.13
N PRO A 138 -22.57 10.98 15.36
CA PRO A 138 -23.42 9.87 15.84
C PRO A 138 -22.68 8.59 16.24
N TRP A 139 -21.37 8.50 16.00
CA TRP A 139 -20.52 7.36 16.35
C TRP A 139 -19.43 7.73 17.36
N ASP A 140 -19.52 8.93 17.96
CA ASP A 140 -18.67 9.28 19.10
C ASP A 140 -19.13 8.48 20.33
N ILE A 141 -18.19 8.07 21.18
CA ILE A 141 -18.46 7.25 22.38
C ILE A 141 -19.53 7.91 23.27
N VAL A 142 -19.51 9.23 23.37
CA VAL A 142 -20.46 10.02 24.17
C VAL A 142 -21.91 9.91 23.65
N THR A 143 -22.09 9.63 22.36
CA THR A 143 -23.43 9.52 21.73
C THR A 143 -24.06 8.13 21.85
N VAL A 144 -23.31 7.15 22.37
CA VAL A 144 -23.84 5.78 22.63
C VAL A 144 -24.89 5.79 23.74
N TYR A 145 -24.82 6.75 24.65
CA TYR A 145 -25.69 6.84 25.81
C TYR A 145 -26.91 7.73 25.54
N SER A 146 -28.09 7.24 25.93
CA SER A 146 -29.36 7.98 25.79
C SER A 146 -29.42 9.24 26.66
N GLU A 147 -28.67 9.24 27.77
CA GLU A 147 -28.53 10.37 28.68
C GLU A 147 -27.07 10.79 28.71
N VAL A 148 -26.80 12.01 28.28
CA VAL A 148 -25.49 12.65 28.44
C VAL A 148 -25.56 13.46 29.73
N LEU A 149 -24.74 13.10 30.72
CA LEU A 149 -24.59 13.91 31.94
C LEU A 149 -24.19 15.32 31.50
N ARG A 150 -25.03 16.32 31.81
CA ARG A 150 -24.67 17.72 31.63
C ARG A 150 -23.59 18.01 32.67
N THR A 151 -22.34 18.00 32.27
CA THR A 151 -21.26 18.57 33.08
C THR A 151 -21.67 20.01 33.41
N GLY A 152 -21.78 20.30 34.71
CA GLY A 152 -22.22 21.59 35.19
C GLY A 152 -21.27 22.70 34.74
N VAL A 153 -21.75 23.93 34.75
CA VAL A 153 -21.10 25.18 34.30
C VAL A 153 -19.75 25.49 35.00
N ASN A 154 -19.21 24.60 35.84
CA ASN A 154 -17.93 24.72 36.53
C ASN A 154 -17.27 23.34 36.83
N ALA A 155 -17.53 22.30 36.03
CA ALA A 155 -16.65 21.13 36.06
C ALA A 155 -15.35 21.54 35.36
N LYS A 156 -14.22 21.52 36.09
CA LYS A 156 -12.89 21.56 35.46
C LYS A 156 -12.92 20.58 34.30
N GLU A 157 -12.60 21.07 33.11
CA GLU A 157 -12.29 20.21 31.98
C GLU A 157 -11.18 19.30 32.48
N ASP A 158 -11.50 18.02 32.70
CA ASP A 158 -10.50 17.03 33.04
C ASP A 158 -9.48 17.05 31.90
N GLU A 159 -8.25 17.42 32.22
CA GLU A 159 -7.08 17.57 31.34
C GLU A 159 -6.58 16.21 30.81
N ASP A 160 -7.50 15.38 30.32
CA ASP A 160 -7.17 14.31 29.40
C ASP A 160 -7.49 14.87 28.01
N GLU A 161 -6.56 15.65 27.43
CA GLU A 161 -6.64 15.98 26.00
C GLU A 161 -6.79 14.66 25.24
N ASP A 162 -7.91 14.48 24.55
CA ASP A 162 -8.15 13.28 23.74
C ASP A 162 -6.93 13.10 22.81
N GLU A 163 -6.37 11.89 22.69
CA GLU A 163 -5.24 11.62 21.77
C GLU A 163 -5.49 12.17 20.34
N ASP A 164 -6.76 12.25 19.96
CA ASP A 164 -7.26 12.80 18.70
C ASP A 164 -7.09 14.33 18.57
N GLU A 165 -7.13 15.07 19.69
CA GLU A 165 -6.87 16.52 19.74
C GLU A 165 -5.37 16.80 19.62
N VAL A 166 -4.54 15.98 20.28
CA VAL A 166 -3.07 16.04 20.18
C VAL A 166 -2.62 15.77 18.74
N GLU A 167 -3.08 14.70 18.09
CA GLU A 167 -2.71 14.38 16.69
C GLU A 167 -3.12 15.50 15.72
N ALA A 168 -4.30 16.09 15.93
CA ALA A 168 -4.77 17.20 15.11
C ALA A 168 -3.94 18.48 15.33
N HIS A 169 -3.53 18.74 16.57
CA HIS A 169 -2.66 19.85 16.93
C HIS A 169 -1.28 19.70 16.29
N GLU A 170 -0.70 18.49 16.35
CA GLU A 170 0.59 18.17 15.72
C GLU A 170 0.55 18.35 14.19
N ASP A 171 -0.50 17.87 13.50
CA ASP A 171 -0.64 18.08 12.05
C ASP A 171 -0.83 19.56 11.69
N SER A 172 -1.57 20.32 12.52
CA SER A 172 -1.73 21.76 12.33
C SER A 172 -0.39 22.50 12.49
N ILE A 173 0.40 22.15 13.50
CA ILE A 173 1.75 22.69 13.71
C ILE A 173 2.66 22.33 12.54
N ALA A 174 2.58 21.09 12.04
CA ALA A 174 3.39 20.65 10.91
C ALA A 174 3.10 21.47 9.63
N ARG A 175 1.83 21.80 9.37
CA ARG A 175 1.42 22.67 8.25
C ARG A 175 1.88 24.12 8.42
N LEU A 176 1.78 24.66 9.63
CA LEU A 176 2.32 26.00 9.94
C LEU A 176 3.82 26.06 9.69
N ARG A 177 4.54 25.02 10.12
CA ARG A 177 5.97 24.90 9.88
C ARG A 177 6.32 24.80 8.38
N GLU A 178 5.53 24.06 7.60
CA GLU A 178 5.66 23.98 6.14
C GLU A 178 5.47 25.36 5.48
N ALA A 179 4.46 26.12 5.92
CA ALA A 179 4.19 27.47 5.45
C ALA A 179 5.29 28.47 5.84
N ASP A 180 5.80 28.40 7.08
CA ASP A 180 6.93 29.20 7.54
C ASP A 180 8.20 28.91 6.74
N GLU A 181 8.47 27.63 6.44
CA GLU A 181 9.61 27.24 5.62
C GLU A 181 9.48 27.78 4.18
N ALA A 182 8.28 27.74 3.59
CA ALA A 182 8.01 28.29 2.27
C ALA A 182 8.19 29.81 2.23
N THR A 183 7.71 30.52 3.26
CA THR A 183 7.71 32.00 3.31
C THR A 183 9.02 32.60 3.78
N ARG A 184 9.91 31.82 4.42
CA ARG A 184 11.18 32.27 5.02
C ARG A 184 12.09 33.09 4.09
N ARG A 185 12.04 32.84 2.77
CA ARG A 185 12.90 33.51 1.78
C ARG A 185 12.11 34.38 0.80
N MET A 186 10.81 34.56 1.00
CA MET A 186 9.97 35.38 0.14
C MET A 186 10.20 36.86 0.39
N THR A 187 10.21 37.66 -0.67
CA THR A 187 10.08 39.11 -0.58
C THR A 187 8.69 39.50 -0.04
N ARG A 188 8.53 40.76 0.38
CA ARG A 188 7.23 41.28 0.83
C ARG A 188 6.14 41.11 -0.25
N GLU A 189 6.49 41.35 -1.51
CA GLU A 189 5.58 41.25 -2.64
C GLU A 189 5.17 39.80 -2.91
N GLU A 190 6.13 38.87 -2.86
CA GLU A 190 5.86 37.43 -2.98
C GLU A 190 5.02 36.89 -1.81
N TYR A 191 5.26 37.37 -0.59
CA TYR A 191 4.47 36.97 0.58
C TYR A 191 3.01 37.43 0.47
N VAL A 192 2.77 38.67 0.02
CA VAL A 192 1.39 39.16 -0.22
C VAL A 192 0.69 38.28 -1.25
N HIS A 193 1.37 37.98 -2.37
CA HIS A 193 0.80 37.10 -3.39
C HIS A 193 0.56 35.67 -2.87
N TYR A 194 1.48 35.12 -2.08
CA TYR A 194 1.32 33.81 -1.44
C TYR A 194 0.11 33.79 -0.49
N SER A 195 -0.07 34.84 0.32
CA SER A 195 -1.22 34.98 1.21
C SER A 195 -2.56 35.03 0.46
N GLU A 196 -2.61 35.78 -0.64
CA GLU A 196 -3.78 35.80 -1.54
C GLU A 196 -4.08 34.41 -2.11
N CYS A 197 -3.05 33.70 -2.59
CA CYS A 197 -3.19 32.35 -3.14
C CYS A 197 -3.59 31.32 -2.06
N ARG A 198 -3.09 31.44 -0.82
CA ARG A 198 -3.46 30.59 0.32
C ARG A 198 -4.94 30.72 0.67
N SER A 199 -5.53 31.89 0.44
CA SER A 199 -6.96 32.15 0.66
C SER A 199 -7.91 31.52 -0.38
N ALA A 200 -7.37 30.91 -1.44
CA ALA A 200 -8.16 30.32 -2.52
C ALA A 200 -9.10 29.23 -1.99
N SER A 201 -10.35 29.24 -2.48
CA SER A 201 -11.40 28.32 -2.03
C SER A 201 -12.39 28.01 -3.14
N PHE A 202 -12.90 26.78 -3.13
CA PHE A 202 -13.94 26.33 -4.04
C PHE A 202 -15.32 26.94 -3.71
N THR A 203 -15.63 27.15 -2.43
CA THR A 203 -17.00 27.45 -1.97
C THR A 203 -17.14 28.83 -1.34
N TYR A 204 -16.07 29.43 -0.83
CA TYR A 204 -16.14 30.76 -0.22
C TYR A 204 -16.62 31.81 -1.23
N ARG A 205 -17.77 32.43 -0.92
CA ARG A 205 -18.50 33.36 -1.81
C ARG A 205 -18.84 32.79 -3.20
N LYS A 206 -18.69 31.47 -3.41
CA LYS A 206 -18.79 30.79 -4.72
C LYS A 206 -19.70 29.54 -4.67
N ALA A 207 -20.52 29.39 -3.63
CA ALA A 207 -21.37 28.22 -3.44
C ALA A 207 -22.34 27.93 -4.61
N LYS A 208 -22.79 28.94 -5.38
CA LYS A 208 -23.60 28.71 -6.59
C LYS A 208 -22.75 28.09 -7.71
N ARG A 209 -21.60 28.68 -8.02
CA ARG A 209 -20.62 28.20 -9.01
C ARG A 209 -20.18 26.77 -8.70
N PHE A 210 -19.97 26.43 -7.43
CA PHE A 210 -19.59 25.10 -7.00
C PHE A 210 -20.67 24.04 -7.27
N ARG A 211 -21.95 24.37 -6.98
CA ARG A 211 -23.08 23.47 -7.27
C ARG A 211 -23.21 23.15 -8.76
N GLU A 212 -22.97 24.13 -9.61
CA GLU A 212 -23.00 23.93 -11.06
C GLU A 212 -21.77 23.15 -11.55
N PHE A 213 -20.59 23.40 -10.98
CA PHE A 213 -19.35 22.66 -11.28
C PHE A 213 -19.51 21.15 -11.07
N ILE A 214 -20.09 20.72 -9.95
CA ILE A 214 -20.36 19.30 -9.68
C ILE A 214 -21.65 18.79 -10.33
N ASN A 215 -22.38 19.63 -11.08
CA ASN A 215 -23.70 19.33 -11.63
C ASN A 215 -24.67 18.75 -10.59
N LEU A 216 -24.76 19.40 -9.43
CA LEU A 216 -25.44 18.89 -8.25
C LEU A 216 -26.90 18.40 -8.50
N PRO A 217 -27.74 19.09 -9.30
CA PRO A 217 -29.12 18.65 -9.55
C PRO A 217 -29.24 17.29 -10.24
N ALA A 218 -28.18 16.80 -10.90
CA ALA A 218 -28.18 15.47 -11.51
C ALA A 218 -28.07 14.33 -10.47
N TYR A 219 -27.59 14.63 -9.26
CA TYR A 219 -27.28 13.63 -8.24
C TYR A 219 -28.15 13.71 -6.99
N LEU A 220 -28.73 14.88 -6.69
CA LEU A 220 -29.62 15.07 -5.55
C LEU A 220 -30.97 15.64 -5.97
N ASP A 221 -32.04 14.99 -5.51
CA ASP A 221 -33.42 15.45 -5.73
C ASP A 221 -33.78 16.63 -4.81
N ILE A 222 -33.13 16.70 -3.63
CA ILE A 222 -33.34 17.73 -2.62
C ILE A 222 -32.08 18.56 -2.48
N LYS A 223 -32.25 19.89 -2.43
CA LYS A 223 -31.14 20.81 -2.22
C LYS A 223 -30.47 20.53 -0.87
N PRO A 224 -29.16 20.25 -0.83
CA PRO A 224 -28.45 19.98 0.41
C PRO A 224 -28.23 21.26 1.22
N ASN A 225 -27.98 21.08 2.52
CA ASN A 225 -27.67 22.17 3.45
C ASN A 225 -26.38 22.90 3.01
N ASP A 226 -26.22 24.16 3.41
CA ASP A 226 -25.01 24.93 3.10
C ASP A 226 -23.78 24.30 3.77
N ASP A 227 -23.92 23.67 4.95
CA ASP A 227 -22.84 22.90 5.60
C ASP A 227 -22.33 21.75 4.71
N THR A 228 -23.24 21.05 4.02
CA THR A 228 -22.88 19.98 3.10
C THR A 228 -22.01 20.51 1.96
N ILE A 229 -22.33 21.70 1.42
CA ILE A 229 -21.54 22.32 0.36
C ILE A 229 -20.18 22.77 0.90
N ASP A 230 -20.12 23.35 2.09
CA ASP A 230 -18.87 23.77 2.71
C ASP A 230 -17.93 22.59 3.00
N ILE A 231 -18.48 21.45 3.45
CA ILE A 231 -17.72 20.20 3.62
C ILE A 231 -17.16 19.72 2.28
N LEU A 232 -17.98 19.67 1.22
CA LEU A 232 -17.49 19.26 -0.11
C LEU A 232 -16.41 20.21 -0.64
N GLY A 233 -16.52 21.51 -0.37
CA GLY A 233 -15.49 22.50 -0.69
C GLY A 233 -14.18 22.28 0.07
N PHE A 234 -14.26 21.99 1.37
CA PHE A 234 -13.11 21.62 2.19
C PHE A 234 -12.43 20.35 1.68
N LEU A 235 -13.20 19.31 1.35
CA LEU A 235 -12.66 18.07 0.80
C LEU A 235 -12.01 18.28 -0.57
N ALA A 236 -12.60 19.10 -1.44
CA ALA A 236 -12.02 19.45 -2.73
C ALA A 236 -10.65 20.14 -2.58
N PHE A 237 -10.52 21.06 -1.61
CA PHE A 237 -9.25 21.70 -1.28
C PHE A 237 -8.20 20.71 -0.78
N GLU A 238 -8.56 19.81 0.16
CA GLU A 238 -7.65 18.78 0.65
C GLU A 238 -7.23 17.79 -0.47
N MET A 239 -8.11 17.51 -1.43
CA MET A 239 -7.77 16.70 -2.62
C MET A 239 -6.69 17.38 -3.48
N VAL A 240 -6.81 18.69 -3.74
CA VAL A 240 -5.78 19.43 -4.49
C VAL A 240 -4.44 19.38 -3.75
N ARG A 241 -4.43 19.64 -2.43
CA ARG A 241 -3.21 19.54 -1.61
C ARG A 241 -2.58 18.15 -1.73
N ALA A 242 -3.36 17.09 -1.54
CA ALA A 242 -2.87 15.72 -1.61
C ALA A 242 -2.24 15.41 -2.98
N LEU A 243 -2.90 15.80 -4.08
CA LEU A 243 -2.40 15.63 -5.44
C LEU A 243 -1.09 16.40 -5.68
N CYS A 244 -0.96 17.63 -5.18
CA CYS A 244 0.26 18.44 -5.29
C CYS A 244 1.42 17.82 -4.53
N VAL A 245 1.22 17.49 -3.25
CA VAL A 245 2.27 16.89 -2.40
C VAL A 245 2.70 15.52 -2.95
N GLY A 246 1.74 14.67 -3.32
CA GLY A 246 2.04 13.38 -3.95
C GLY A 246 2.74 13.53 -5.29
N GLY A 247 2.33 14.51 -6.11
CA GLY A 247 2.97 14.82 -7.39
C GLY A 247 4.41 15.29 -7.22
N LEU A 248 4.70 16.09 -6.19
CA LEU A 248 6.06 16.52 -5.84
C LEU A 248 6.92 15.34 -5.41
N ALA A 249 6.38 14.43 -4.59
CA ALA A 249 7.10 13.22 -4.19
C ALA A 249 7.46 12.33 -5.39
N VAL A 250 6.51 12.11 -6.32
CA VAL A 250 6.76 11.36 -7.56
C VAL A 250 7.83 12.04 -8.42
N LYS A 251 7.75 13.37 -8.56
CA LYS A 251 8.73 14.15 -9.31
C LYS A 251 10.13 14.02 -8.71
N ARG A 252 10.29 14.20 -7.40
CA ARG A 252 11.57 14.05 -6.69
C ARG A 252 12.16 12.65 -6.89
N ALA A 253 11.34 11.60 -6.71
CA ALA A 253 11.78 10.22 -6.92
C ALA A 253 12.25 9.95 -8.36
N LEU A 254 11.58 10.54 -9.36
CA LEU A 254 11.97 10.44 -10.76
C LEU A 254 13.30 11.16 -11.04
N GLU A 255 13.48 12.36 -10.49
CA GLU A 255 14.72 13.15 -10.64
C GLU A 255 15.92 12.40 -10.02
N GLU A 256 15.76 11.81 -8.84
CA GLU A 256 16.77 10.96 -8.20
C GLU A 256 17.13 9.74 -9.07
N SER A 257 16.13 9.12 -9.71
CA SER A 257 16.36 7.95 -10.56
C SER A 257 17.22 8.28 -11.80
N TYR A 258 17.00 9.44 -12.42
CA TYR A 258 17.82 9.89 -13.55
C TYR A 258 19.26 10.17 -13.13
N GLN A 259 19.46 10.80 -11.96
CA GLN A 259 20.80 11.06 -11.42
C GLN A 259 21.57 9.75 -11.13
N ALA A 260 20.89 8.73 -10.60
CA ALA A 260 21.50 7.42 -10.35
C ALA A 260 21.96 6.73 -11.66
N VAL A 261 21.21 6.88 -12.75
CA VAL A 261 21.56 6.33 -14.07
C VAL A 261 22.77 7.05 -14.68
N GLU A 262 22.88 8.38 -14.52
CA GLU A 262 24.03 9.15 -15.04
C GLU A 262 25.34 8.80 -14.31
N ILE A 263 25.28 8.62 -12.99
CA ILE A 263 26.45 8.24 -12.17
C ILE A 263 26.97 6.83 -12.55
N THR A 264 26.07 5.91 -12.86
CA THR A 264 26.43 4.53 -13.25
C THR A 264 26.89 4.45 -14.71
N GLY A 265 26.36 5.29 -15.59
CA GLY A 265 26.83 5.43 -16.98
C GLY A 265 28.23 6.03 -17.10
N ALA A 266 28.59 6.98 -16.24
CA ALA A 266 29.92 7.61 -16.23
C ALA A 266 31.06 6.66 -15.82
N LYS A 267 30.77 5.52 -15.17
CA LYS A 267 31.78 4.50 -14.81
C LYS A 267 32.14 3.53 -15.94
N ARG A 268 31.57 3.66 -17.14
CA ARG A 268 31.93 2.82 -18.29
C ARG A 268 32.70 3.60 -19.36
N LYS A 269 33.98 3.90 -19.09
CA LYS A 269 35.05 3.97 -20.10
C LYS A 269 36.42 4.23 -19.44
N ALA A 270 37.21 3.17 -19.31
CA ALA A 270 38.65 3.22 -19.59
C ALA A 270 39.04 1.84 -20.12
N PRO A 271 39.58 1.71 -21.35
CA PRO A 271 40.13 0.46 -21.82
C PRO A 271 41.48 0.20 -21.12
N GLU A 272 41.68 -1.06 -20.74
CA GLU A 272 42.94 -1.57 -20.18
C GLU A 272 44.06 -1.47 -21.22
N GLY A 273 45.18 -0.85 -20.85
CA GLY A 273 46.41 -0.90 -21.64
C GLY A 273 47.35 0.30 -21.44
N ALA A 274 48.11 0.33 -20.34
CA ALA A 274 49.45 0.91 -20.27
C ALA A 274 50.09 0.64 -18.88
N GLU A 275 51.26 0.00 -18.88
CA GLU A 275 52.11 -0.26 -17.72
C GLU A 275 52.73 1.04 -17.15
N SER A 276 52.83 1.18 -15.83
CA SER A 276 54.07 1.53 -15.09
C SER A 276 53.88 1.81 -13.58
N SER A 277 54.64 1.04 -12.79
CA SER A 277 55.26 1.27 -11.47
C SER A 277 54.46 1.59 -10.17
N PRO A 278 54.91 1.08 -9.00
CA PRO A 278 54.15 1.12 -7.75
C PRO A 278 54.52 2.34 -6.88
N GLY A 279 53.57 3.21 -6.62
CA GLY A 279 53.75 4.40 -5.77
C GLY A 279 52.61 4.63 -4.79
N LYS A 280 52.84 4.27 -3.52
CA LYS A 280 52.21 4.76 -2.27
C LYS A 280 50.78 5.34 -2.38
N ARG A 281 49.76 4.51 -2.13
CA ARG A 281 48.42 4.99 -1.73
C ARG A 281 48.48 5.58 -0.31
N ARG A 282 48.62 6.91 -0.20
CA ARG A 282 48.25 7.64 1.02
C ARG A 282 46.73 7.55 1.18
N ARG A 283 46.27 6.78 2.17
CA ARG A 283 44.95 6.95 2.78
C ARG A 283 44.83 8.41 3.23
N ARG A 284 43.97 9.21 2.59
CA ARG A 284 43.43 10.43 3.20
C ARG A 284 42.15 10.03 3.90
N SER A 285 42.22 9.96 5.22
CA SER A 285 41.06 10.06 6.11
C SER A 285 40.38 11.40 5.84
N MET A 286 39.07 11.39 5.58
CA MET A 286 38.24 12.60 5.63
C MET A 286 37.43 12.55 6.92
N SER A 287 37.71 13.50 7.80
CA SER A 287 36.91 13.83 8.96
C SER A 287 35.59 14.48 8.53
N PRO A 288 34.49 14.29 9.28
CA PRO A 288 33.20 14.85 8.94
C PRO A 288 33.03 16.22 9.61
N GLU A 289 33.35 17.31 8.93
CA GLU A 289 32.94 18.64 9.38
C GLU A 289 33.03 19.67 8.24
N SER A 290 31.87 19.91 7.61
CA SER A 290 31.44 21.21 7.06
C SER A 290 30.08 21.01 6.40
N GLY A 291 29.05 21.55 7.05
CA GLY A 291 27.75 21.75 6.43
C GLY A 291 27.85 22.84 5.36
N GLY A 292 27.19 22.62 4.22
CA GLY A 292 26.99 23.64 3.20
C GLY A 292 27.28 23.17 1.78
N ALA A 293 26.21 23.16 0.97
CA ALA A 293 26.19 23.27 -0.49
C ALA A 293 26.81 22.12 -1.33
N TRP A 294 25.90 21.42 -2.03
CA TRP A 294 26.08 20.83 -3.35
C TRP A 294 27.29 19.90 -3.56
N GLY A 295 27.02 18.59 -3.46
CA GLY A 295 27.91 17.54 -3.92
C GLY A 295 28.36 17.77 -5.37
N SER A 296 29.68 17.87 -5.55
CA SER A 296 30.32 18.32 -6.79
C SER A 296 30.19 17.27 -7.90
N VAL A 297 29.47 17.63 -8.96
CA VAL A 297 29.35 16.86 -10.20
C VAL A 297 30.53 17.22 -11.13
N PRO A 298 31.31 16.27 -11.68
CA PRO A 298 32.17 16.55 -12.81
C PRO A 298 31.36 16.42 -14.10
N GLY A 299 30.60 17.47 -14.43
CA GLY A 299 29.84 17.59 -15.67
C GLY A 299 29.68 19.08 -15.97
N SER A 300 30.01 19.51 -17.18
CA SER A 300 29.92 20.91 -17.60
C SER A 300 28.57 21.53 -17.21
N SER A 301 28.57 22.55 -16.36
CA SER A 301 27.35 23.22 -15.88
C SER A 301 26.57 23.95 -16.97
N LEU A 302 27.14 24.08 -18.17
CA LEU A 302 26.60 24.80 -19.33
C LEU A 302 25.27 24.22 -19.87
N PHE A 303 24.95 22.96 -19.57
CA PHE A 303 23.73 22.29 -20.06
C PHE A 303 22.78 21.86 -18.94
N LEU A 304 23.13 22.15 -17.68
CA LEU A 304 22.22 21.90 -16.57
C LEU A 304 21.29 23.12 -16.44
N PRO A 305 19.96 22.92 -16.34
CA PRO A 305 19.07 24.02 -16.06
C PRO A 305 19.47 24.69 -14.73
N PRO A 306 19.32 26.02 -14.61
CA PRO A 306 19.70 26.73 -13.40
C PRO A 306 18.95 26.15 -12.16
N PRO A 307 19.58 26.15 -10.97
CA PRO A 307 18.99 25.60 -9.74
C PRO A 307 17.63 26.21 -9.37
N GLU A 308 17.36 27.43 -9.83
CA GLU A 308 16.14 28.20 -9.55
C GLU A 308 14.95 27.77 -10.41
N ALA A 309 15.17 27.11 -11.56
CA ALA A 309 14.08 26.66 -12.42
C ALA A 309 13.52 25.31 -11.95
N ARG A 310 12.82 25.30 -10.80
CA ARG A 310 12.00 24.14 -10.39
C ARG A 310 10.98 23.87 -11.49
N ARG A 311 11.21 22.84 -12.32
CA ARG A 311 10.29 22.47 -13.41
C ARG A 311 8.88 22.26 -12.86
N ALA A 312 7.87 22.82 -13.52
CA ALA A 312 6.48 22.67 -13.09
C ALA A 312 6.04 21.20 -12.99
N LEU A 313 5.04 20.93 -12.13
CA LEU A 313 4.37 19.64 -12.07
C LEU A 313 3.71 19.34 -13.43
N ARG A 314 4.04 18.17 -13.98
CA ARG A 314 3.47 17.67 -15.24
C ARG A 314 2.24 16.81 -14.97
N PRO A 315 1.33 16.63 -15.96
CA PRO A 315 0.19 15.75 -15.82
C PRO A 315 0.57 14.32 -15.37
N ALA A 316 1.69 13.78 -15.88
CA ALA A 316 2.18 12.45 -15.51
C ALA A 316 2.50 12.31 -14.01
N HIS A 317 3.01 13.35 -13.36
CA HIS A 317 3.30 13.31 -11.92
C HIS A 317 2.00 13.23 -11.10
N ILE A 318 0.98 14.00 -11.49
CA ILE A 318 -0.34 13.99 -10.85
C ILE A 318 -1.05 12.66 -11.10
N GLN A 319 -1.00 12.12 -12.32
CA GLN A 319 -1.60 10.83 -12.66
C GLN A 319 -0.99 9.69 -11.83
N GLU A 320 0.34 9.63 -11.73
CA GLU A 320 0.99 8.59 -10.93
C GLU A 320 0.72 8.79 -9.43
N ALA A 321 0.73 10.03 -8.93
CA ALA A 321 0.37 10.32 -7.54
C ALA A 321 -1.06 9.87 -7.21
N PHE A 322 -2.02 10.20 -8.07
CA PHE A 322 -3.41 9.77 -7.94
C PHE A 322 -3.53 8.24 -8.00
N ALA A 323 -2.85 7.60 -8.95
CA ALA A 323 -2.84 6.14 -9.07
C ALA A 323 -2.20 5.45 -7.85
N LYS A 324 -1.16 6.04 -7.24
CA LYS A 324 -0.58 5.55 -5.98
C LYS A 324 -1.58 5.65 -4.83
N MET A 325 -2.22 6.80 -4.64
CA MET A 325 -3.24 6.99 -3.60
C MET A 325 -4.40 5.99 -3.71
N GLN A 326 -4.89 5.74 -4.92
CA GLN A 326 -5.96 4.76 -5.15
C GLN A 326 -5.50 3.33 -4.84
N ARG A 327 -4.26 2.97 -5.18
CA ARG A 327 -3.67 1.66 -4.87
C ARG A 327 -3.50 1.45 -3.37
N ASP A 328 -2.96 2.45 -2.67
CA ASP A 328 -2.76 2.40 -1.22
C ASP A 328 -4.10 2.24 -0.49
N TRP A 329 -5.13 2.97 -0.95
CA TRP A 329 -6.49 2.84 -0.45
C TRP A 329 -7.06 1.44 -0.68
N ALA A 330 -6.91 0.88 -1.89
CA ALA A 330 -7.36 -0.47 -2.19
C ALA A 330 -6.65 -1.52 -1.32
N HIS A 331 -5.34 -1.39 -1.12
CA HIS A 331 -4.56 -2.24 -0.23
C HIS A 331 -5.05 -2.16 1.22
N GLN A 332 -5.33 -0.96 1.73
CA GLN A 332 -5.85 -0.77 3.08
C GLN A 332 -7.22 -1.44 3.29
N ARG A 333 -8.11 -1.44 2.28
CA ARG A 333 -9.41 -2.13 2.37
C ARG A 333 -9.27 -3.65 2.48
N GLY A 334 -8.24 -4.22 1.86
CA GLY A 334 -7.96 -5.66 1.90
C GLY A 334 -7.00 -6.10 3.02
N SER A 335 -6.43 -5.13 3.74
CA SER A 335 -5.41 -5.33 4.76
C SER A 335 -5.90 -6.26 5.87
N GLY A 336 -5.14 -7.32 6.16
CA GLY A 336 -5.50 -8.30 7.19
C GLY A 336 -6.56 -9.33 6.78
N MET A 337 -7.08 -9.28 5.54
CA MET A 337 -7.92 -10.36 5.02
C MET A 337 -7.13 -11.67 4.91
N ARG A 338 -7.75 -12.78 5.32
CA ARG A 338 -7.20 -14.12 5.15
C ARG A 338 -7.90 -14.80 4.00
N ASN A 339 -7.34 -14.61 2.81
CA ASN A 339 -7.91 -15.15 1.58
C ASN A 339 -7.54 -16.62 1.46
N TRP A 340 -8.53 -17.47 1.30
CA TRP A 340 -8.32 -18.84 0.86
C TRP A 340 -9.22 -19.13 -0.33
N ARG A 341 -8.85 -20.15 -1.10
CA ARG A 341 -9.61 -20.63 -2.25
C ARG A 341 -10.13 -22.02 -1.91
N ALA A 342 -11.42 -22.26 -2.07
CA ALA A 342 -12.01 -23.57 -1.76
C ALA A 342 -13.22 -23.87 -2.65
N VAL A 343 -13.66 -25.12 -2.62
CA VAL A 343 -14.89 -25.58 -3.28
C VAL A 343 -16.01 -25.66 -2.24
N GLU A 344 -17.19 -25.13 -2.59
CA GLU A 344 -18.39 -25.23 -1.74
C GLU A 344 -18.95 -26.65 -1.75
N THR A 345 -19.43 -27.13 -0.59
CA THR A 345 -20.00 -28.49 -0.47
C THR A 345 -21.22 -28.75 -1.37
N SER A 346 -21.97 -27.69 -1.71
CA SER A 346 -23.21 -27.78 -2.50
C SER A 346 -22.99 -27.71 -4.03
N GLY A 347 -21.79 -27.35 -4.50
CA GLY A 347 -21.52 -27.16 -5.92
C GLY A 347 -20.04 -27.10 -6.26
N LYS A 348 -19.66 -27.57 -7.44
CA LYS A 348 -18.27 -27.58 -7.94
C LYS A 348 -17.69 -26.18 -8.24
N LYS A 349 -18.25 -25.12 -7.67
CA LYS A 349 -17.81 -23.75 -7.90
C LYS A 349 -16.70 -23.41 -6.90
N VAL A 350 -15.66 -22.77 -7.42
CA VAL A 350 -14.54 -22.26 -6.62
C VAL A 350 -14.92 -20.89 -6.07
N HIS A 351 -14.70 -20.70 -4.77
CA HIS A 351 -14.90 -19.44 -4.07
C HIS A 351 -13.60 -18.97 -3.43
N ILE A 352 -13.49 -17.66 -3.26
CA ILE A 352 -12.53 -17.05 -2.36
C ILE A 352 -13.28 -16.72 -1.08
N GLY A 353 -12.70 -17.03 0.07
CA GLY A 353 -13.33 -16.81 1.34
C GLY A 353 -12.35 -16.41 2.42
N GLN A 354 -12.90 -15.97 3.54
CA GLN A 354 -12.21 -15.84 4.81
C GLN A 354 -12.97 -16.60 5.89
N PRO A 355 -12.29 -17.19 6.88
CA PRO A 355 -12.99 -17.90 7.95
C PRO A 355 -13.89 -16.94 8.74
N VAL A 356 -15.05 -17.43 9.20
CA VAL A 356 -15.95 -16.64 10.06
C VAL A 356 -15.28 -16.33 11.40
N ASP A 357 -14.55 -17.28 11.96
CA ASP A 357 -13.67 -17.05 13.11
C ASP A 357 -12.26 -16.67 12.61
N PRO A 358 -11.81 -15.42 12.80
CA PRO A 358 -10.51 -14.98 12.35
C PRO A 358 -9.34 -15.65 13.10
N LYS A 359 -9.57 -16.34 14.22
CA LYS A 359 -8.51 -16.99 15.00
C LYS A 359 -8.29 -18.46 14.63
N VAL A 360 -9.15 -19.02 13.78
CA VAL A 360 -9.06 -20.43 13.41
C VAL A 360 -7.84 -20.71 12.52
N ASP A 361 -7.19 -21.86 12.76
CA ASP A 361 -6.25 -22.45 11.80
C ASP A 361 -7.05 -23.23 10.76
N VAL A 362 -7.22 -22.63 9.58
CA VAL A 362 -8.04 -23.16 8.48
C VAL A 362 -7.61 -24.57 8.06
N GLY A 363 -6.30 -24.85 8.03
CA GLY A 363 -5.78 -26.15 7.60
C GLY A 363 -6.07 -27.26 8.63
N LEU A 364 -5.89 -26.98 9.92
CA LEU A 364 -6.23 -27.94 10.98
C LEU A 364 -7.73 -28.12 11.15
N GLU A 365 -8.51 -27.07 10.94
CA GLU A 365 -9.96 -27.11 11.12
C GLU A 365 -10.63 -27.99 10.06
N ILE A 366 -10.25 -27.84 8.79
CA ILE A 366 -10.78 -28.68 7.70
C ILE A 366 -10.33 -30.13 7.87
N LEU A 367 -9.08 -30.38 8.31
CA LEU A 367 -8.63 -31.73 8.64
C LEU A 367 -9.51 -32.40 9.71
N LYS A 368 -9.96 -31.66 10.72
CA LYS A 368 -10.77 -32.19 11.84
C LYS A 368 -12.24 -32.33 11.48
N LYS A 369 -12.87 -31.26 10.96
CA LYS A 369 -14.32 -31.14 10.81
C LYS A 369 -14.82 -31.52 9.43
N HIS A 370 -13.92 -31.69 8.46
CA HIS A 370 -14.25 -31.92 7.05
C HIS A 370 -15.11 -30.81 6.42
N SER A 371 -15.30 -29.68 7.13
CA SER A 371 -16.03 -28.51 6.66
C SER A 371 -15.64 -27.25 7.46
N LEU A 372 -15.65 -26.10 6.80
CA LEU A 372 -15.39 -24.79 7.40
C LEU A 372 -16.46 -23.77 6.97
N LYS A 373 -16.91 -22.93 7.90
CA LYS A 373 -17.78 -21.78 7.60
C LYS A 373 -16.97 -20.55 7.26
N ALA A 374 -17.41 -19.85 6.23
CA ALA A 374 -16.64 -18.81 5.58
C ALA A 374 -17.48 -17.64 5.13
N HIS A 375 -16.98 -16.41 5.23
CA HIS A 375 -17.52 -15.30 4.45
C HIS A 375 -16.98 -15.35 3.04
N GLU A 376 -17.85 -15.30 2.03
CA GLU A 376 -17.45 -15.16 0.63
C GLU A 376 -16.75 -13.81 0.43
N ILE A 377 -15.62 -13.80 -0.26
CA ILE A 377 -14.95 -12.61 -0.74
C ILE A 377 -15.39 -12.39 -2.20
N SER A 378 -15.83 -11.18 -2.52
CA SER A 378 -16.24 -10.80 -3.88
C SER A 378 -15.07 -10.86 -4.86
N GLY A 379 -15.38 -11.13 -6.12
CA GLY A 379 -14.39 -11.26 -7.19
C GLY A 379 -14.07 -12.73 -7.50
N SER A 380 -13.24 -12.94 -8.51
CA SER A 380 -12.84 -14.27 -8.98
C SER A 380 -11.36 -14.55 -8.77
N SER A 381 -10.61 -13.59 -8.24
CA SER A 381 -9.15 -13.66 -8.10
C SER A 381 -8.70 -13.12 -6.75
N ALA A 382 -7.71 -13.80 -6.15
CA ALA A 382 -7.04 -13.28 -4.97
C ALA A 382 -6.23 -12.01 -5.27
N LEU A 383 -5.93 -11.72 -6.54
CA LEU A 383 -5.27 -10.52 -7.04
C LEU A 383 -6.24 -9.35 -7.27
N ASP A 384 -7.55 -9.55 -7.15
CA ASP A 384 -8.54 -8.49 -7.36
C ASP A 384 -8.37 -7.39 -6.28
N PRO A 385 -8.10 -6.13 -6.67
CA PRO A 385 -7.94 -5.01 -5.73
C PRO A 385 -9.28 -4.51 -5.15
N ASP A 386 -10.41 -4.87 -5.78
CA ASP A 386 -11.75 -4.50 -5.35
C ASP A 386 -12.47 -5.63 -4.61
N ALA A 387 -11.78 -6.74 -4.35
CA ALA A 387 -12.27 -7.83 -3.52
C ALA A 387 -12.67 -7.35 -2.12
N ARG A 388 -13.87 -7.72 -1.68
CA ARG A 388 -14.44 -7.36 -0.38
C ARG A 388 -15.08 -8.56 0.27
N VAL A 389 -14.97 -8.65 1.59
CA VAL A 389 -15.72 -9.61 2.38
C VAL A 389 -17.21 -9.30 2.26
N THR A 390 -17.99 -10.29 1.90
CA THR A 390 -19.45 -10.20 1.82
C THR A 390 -20.11 -10.79 3.08
N SER A 391 -21.37 -10.48 3.30
CA SER A 391 -22.15 -11.07 4.39
C SER A 391 -22.58 -12.52 4.11
N LYS A 392 -22.39 -13.01 2.88
CA LYS A 392 -22.78 -14.37 2.49
C LYS A 392 -21.84 -15.38 3.15
N VAL A 393 -22.42 -16.35 3.87
CA VAL A 393 -21.68 -17.43 4.50
C VAL A 393 -21.76 -18.69 3.66
N LEU A 394 -20.61 -19.29 3.38
CA LEU A 394 -20.45 -20.55 2.65
C LEU A 394 -19.98 -21.66 3.59
N THR A 395 -20.25 -22.90 3.22
CA THR A 395 -19.66 -24.10 3.83
C THR A 395 -18.76 -24.77 2.80
N VAL A 396 -17.49 -24.94 3.13
CA VAL A 396 -16.48 -25.47 2.21
C VAL A 396 -15.85 -26.74 2.76
N ASP A 397 -15.57 -27.70 1.89
CA ASP A 397 -14.99 -29.00 2.25
C ASP A 397 -13.55 -29.19 1.75
N THR A 398 -13.19 -28.56 0.64
CA THR A 398 -11.92 -28.80 -0.06
C THR A 398 -11.15 -27.50 -0.25
N LEU A 399 -9.99 -27.39 0.39
CA LEU A 399 -9.06 -26.28 0.17
C LEU A 399 -8.30 -26.44 -1.14
N LEU A 400 -8.10 -25.32 -1.82
CA LEU A 400 -7.25 -25.17 -3.01
C LEU A 400 -6.08 -24.24 -2.69
N GLU A 401 -5.17 -24.07 -3.64
CA GLU A 401 -4.03 -23.16 -3.47
C GLU A 401 -4.55 -21.72 -3.33
N PRO A 402 -3.95 -20.88 -2.47
CA PRO A 402 -4.45 -19.53 -2.26
C PRO A 402 -4.48 -18.66 -3.53
N ILE A 403 -3.60 -18.94 -4.51
CA ILE A 403 -3.58 -18.35 -5.85
C ILE A 403 -3.88 -19.44 -6.88
N ALA A 404 -4.76 -19.16 -7.84
CA ALA A 404 -5.08 -20.11 -8.91
C ALA A 404 -3.87 -20.35 -9.82
N PRO A 405 -3.61 -21.59 -10.28
CA PRO A 405 -2.45 -21.91 -11.12
C PRO A 405 -2.28 -20.99 -12.34
N GLU A 406 -3.38 -20.60 -12.98
CA GLU A 406 -3.39 -19.74 -14.17
C GLU A 406 -3.00 -18.29 -13.85
N GLN A 407 -3.03 -17.91 -12.57
CA GLN A 407 -2.66 -16.59 -12.06
C GLN A 407 -1.23 -16.56 -11.51
N ILE A 408 -0.56 -17.71 -11.43
CA ILE A 408 0.82 -17.78 -10.94
C ILE A 408 1.75 -17.33 -12.06
N GLY A 409 2.36 -16.16 -11.90
CA GLY A 409 3.31 -15.63 -12.88
C GLY A 409 4.61 -16.43 -12.91
N PHE A 410 5.28 -16.53 -11.77
CA PHE A 410 6.54 -17.25 -11.65
C PHE A 410 6.79 -17.68 -10.19
N VAL A 411 7.44 -18.84 -9.96
CA VAL A 411 7.87 -19.26 -8.61
C VAL A 411 9.38 -19.14 -8.48
N ARG A 412 9.84 -18.12 -7.74
CA ARG A 412 11.25 -17.91 -7.39
C ARG A 412 11.50 -18.46 -5.99
N CYS A 413 12.68 -19.03 -5.77
CA CYS A 413 13.03 -19.60 -4.48
C CYS A 413 14.44 -19.16 -4.09
N LEU A 414 14.62 -18.90 -2.80
CA LEU A 414 15.92 -18.67 -2.21
C LEU A 414 16.32 -19.94 -1.47
N GLY A 415 17.57 -20.37 -1.62
CA GLY A 415 18.12 -21.35 -0.69
C GLY A 415 19.26 -20.75 0.12
N LEU A 416 19.56 -21.40 1.24
CA LEU A 416 20.59 -20.96 2.20
C LEU A 416 20.33 -19.53 2.71
N ASN A 417 19.06 -19.13 2.85
CA ASN A 417 18.65 -17.79 3.30
C ASN A 417 18.41 -17.69 4.81
N TYR A 418 18.82 -18.68 5.61
CA TYR A 418 18.64 -18.69 7.06
C TYR A 418 19.98 -18.91 7.75
N ARG A 419 20.31 -18.07 8.74
CA ARG A 419 21.62 -18.09 9.42
C ARG A 419 21.85 -19.38 10.19
N ASP A 420 20.84 -19.82 10.93
CA ASP A 420 20.83 -21.07 11.68
C ASP A 420 20.96 -22.29 10.77
N HIS A 421 20.25 -22.30 9.63
CA HIS A 421 20.35 -23.37 8.64
C HIS A 421 21.74 -23.43 7.98
N ALA A 422 22.33 -22.28 7.62
CA ALA A 422 23.69 -22.24 7.08
C ALA A 422 24.71 -22.77 8.10
N ALA A 423 24.55 -22.44 9.38
CA ALA A 423 25.37 -22.96 10.47
C ALA A 423 25.21 -24.48 10.64
N GLU A 424 23.97 -24.98 10.61
CA GLU A 424 23.62 -26.41 10.71
C GLU A 424 24.25 -27.22 9.56
N ALA A 425 24.17 -26.69 8.34
CA ALA A 425 24.74 -27.30 7.14
C ALA A 425 26.26 -27.13 7.01
N LYS A 426 26.92 -26.38 7.92
CA LYS A 426 28.34 -26.01 7.86
C LYS A 426 28.72 -25.33 6.53
N MET A 427 27.80 -24.53 5.99
CA MET A 427 27.99 -23.78 4.75
C MET A 427 28.28 -22.31 5.06
N ALA A 428 29.06 -21.66 4.20
CA ALA A 428 29.30 -20.22 4.32
C ALA A 428 28.01 -19.43 4.06
N ILE A 429 27.78 -18.36 4.82
CA ILE A 429 26.68 -17.43 4.58
C ILE A 429 26.90 -16.78 3.21
N PRO A 430 25.96 -16.91 2.26
CA PRO A 430 26.13 -16.34 0.93
C PRO A 430 26.12 -14.80 0.97
N GLU A 431 26.95 -14.16 0.14
CA GLU A 431 27.01 -12.70 0.01
C GLU A 431 25.85 -12.14 -0.84
N VAL A 432 25.35 -12.96 -1.77
CA VAL A 432 24.21 -12.66 -2.65
C VAL A 432 23.19 -13.80 -2.61
N PRO A 433 21.88 -13.54 -2.83
CA PRO A 433 20.87 -14.58 -2.81
C PRO A 433 21.18 -15.74 -3.76
N VAL A 434 21.14 -16.98 -3.25
CA VAL A 434 21.22 -18.18 -4.08
C VAL A 434 19.83 -18.52 -4.58
N LEU A 435 19.65 -18.47 -5.90
CA LEU A 435 18.34 -18.52 -6.53
C LEU A 435 18.12 -19.81 -7.30
N PHE A 436 16.90 -20.31 -7.23
CA PHE A 436 16.38 -21.34 -8.12
C PHE A 436 14.90 -21.06 -8.41
N CYS A 437 14.31 -21.88 -9.27
CA CYS A 437 12.93 -21.70 -9.72
C CYS A 437 12.17 -23.02 -9.54
N LYS A 438 10.85 -22.92 -9.48
CA LYS A 438 9.95 -24.07 -9.56
C LYS A 438 8.86 -23.85 -10.60
N PRO A 439 8.39 -24.89 -11.29
CA PRO A 439 7.19 -24.80 -12.10
C PRO A 439 5.96 -24.75 -11.19
N TYR A 440 4.90 -24.08 -11.65
CA TYR A 440 3.64 -24.04 -10.90
C TYR A 440 3.03 -25.46 -10.72
N THR A 441 3.38 -26.41 -11.59
CA THR A 441 2.96 -27.82 -11.50
C THR A 441 3.50 -28.55 -10.25
N SER A 442 4.53 -28.01 -9.61
CA SER A 442 5.01 -28.53 -8.33
C SER A 442 4.07 -28.18 -7.17
N LEU A 443 3.27 -27.11 -7.30
CA LEU A 443 2.44 -26.59 -6.22
C LEU A 443 1.20 -27.44 -5.99
N ILE A 444 0.86 -27.66 -4.71
CA ILE A 444 -0.37 -28.35 -4.29
C ILE A 444 -1.00 -27.66 -3.07
N PRO A 445 -2.31 -27.79 -2.86
CA PRO A 445 -2.97 -27.16 -1.72
C PRO A 445 -2.67 -27.88 -0.41
N ALA A 446 -3.15 -27.29 0.69
CA ALA A 446 -3.28 -28.01 1.95
C ALA A 446 -4.07 -29.31 1.77
N LEU A 447 -3.73 -30.36 2.51
CA LEU A 447 -4.40 -31.68 2.52
C LEU A 447 -4.20 -32.55 1.28
N ALA A 448 -3.75 -31.99 0.15
CA ALA A 448 -3.35 -32.78 -1.01
C ALA A 448 -2.08 -33.61 -0.73
N PRO A 449 -1.95 -34.82 -1.29
CA PRO A 449 -0.78 -35.64 -1.05
C PRO A 449 0.48 -35.11 -1.76
N ILE A 450 1.61 -35.07 -1.06
CA ILE A 450 2.94 -34.89 -1.64
C ILE A 450 3.28 -36.18 -2.41
N ARG A 451 3.41 -36.09 -3.74
CA ARG A 451 3.67 -37.25 -4.59
C ARG A 451 5.15 -37.41 -4.88
N ILE A 452 5.78 -38.43 -4.31
CA ILE A 452 7.18 -38.76 -4.60
C ILE A 452 7.25 -39.45 -5.97
N PRO A 453 7.87 -38.85 -7.00
CA PRO A 453 7.87 -39.38 -8.36
C PRO A 453 8.74 -40.63 -8.46
N ARG A 454 8.48 -41.50 -9.45
CA ARG A 454 9.28 -42.73 -9.67
C ARG A 454 10.78 -42.46 -9.83
N ALA A 455 11.16 -41.34 -10.46
CA ALA A 455 12.56 -40.93 -10.61
C ALA A 455 13.27 -40.67 -9.27
N ALA A 456 12.50 -40.34 -8.23
CA ALA A 456 12.99 -40.13 -6.87
C ALA A 456 12.62 -41.29 -5.93
N GLN A 457 12.34 -42.49 -6.47
CA GLN A 457 12.12 -43.70 -5.69
C GLN A 457 13.27 -44.71 -5.88
N PRO A 458 13.55 -45.56 -4.88
CA PRO A 458 12.97 -45.54 -3.53
C PRO A 458 13.49 -44.35 -2.70
N VAL A 459 12.69 -43.89 -1.72
CA VAL A 459 13.05 -42.74 -0.86
C VAL A 459 14.39 -42.93 -0.15
N LYS A 460 14.69 -44.16 0.30
CA LYS A 460 15.95 -44.50 1.00
C LYS A 460 17.20 -44.16 0.19
N GLU A 461 17.09 -44.10 -1.14
CA GLU A 461 18.19 -43.76 -2.04
C GLU A 461 18.14 -42.30 -2.49
N ASN A 462 16.95 -41.75 -2.70
CA ASN A 462 16.79 -40.42 -3.33
C ASN A 462 16.59 -39.26 -2.34
N LEU A 463 16.39 -39.60 -1.06
CA LEU A 463 16.56 -38.71 0.09
C LEU A 463 15.60 -37.51 0.04
N SER A 464 14.29 -37.79 0.05
CA SER A 464 13.23 -36.79 0.10
C SER A 464 13.17 -36.12 1.47
N ASP A 465 13.20 -34.78 1.51
CA ASP A 465 13.32 -33.96 2.71
C ASP A 465 12.21 -32.90 2.78
N TYR A 466 11.92 -32.38 3.98
CA TYR A 466 10.91 -31.34 4.24
C TYR A 466 11.56 -30.01 4.59
N GLU A 467 10.92 -28.90 4.22
CA GLU A 467 11.43 -27.55 4.49
C GLU A 467 10.25 -26.58 4.67
N VAL A 468 9.98 -26.15 5.90
CA VAL A 468 8.95 -25.12 6.15
C VAL A 468 9.44 -23.74 5.70
N GLU A 469 8.64 -23.05 4.89
CA GLU A 469 8.99 -21.73 4.39
C GLU A 469 7.84 -20.73 4.50
N LEU A 470 8.21 -19.46 4.68
CA LEU A 470 7.35 -18.34 4.31
C LEU A 470 7.35 -18.20 2.78
N ALA A 471 6.17 -18.05 2.19
CA ALA A 471 6.00 -17.70 0.79
C ALA A 471 5.35 -16.33 0.66
N VAL A 472 5.93 -15.49 -0.20
CA VAL A 472 5.49 -14.12 -0.47
C VAL A 472 4.80 -14.10 -1.83
N VAL A 473 3.59 -13.54 -1.91
CA VAL A 473 2.87 -13.37 -3.18
C VAL A 473 2.95 -11.91 -3.61
N ILE A 474 3.41 -11.67 -4.84
CA ILE A 474 3.49 -10.34 -5.45
C ILE A 474 2.10 -9.91 -5.93
N GLY A 475 1.65 -8.72 -5.55
CA GLY A 475 0.31 -8.21 -5.88
C GLY A 475 0.27 -7.30 -7.11
N LYS A 476 1.41 -6.71 -7.47
CA LYS A 476 1.55 -5.83 -8.64
C LYS A 476 2.91 -6.02 -9.29
N ASP A 477 3.01 -5.78 -10.58
CA ASP A 477 4.26 -5.91 -11.32
C ASP A 477 5.38 -5.09 -10.65
N ALA A 478 6.47 -5.76 -10.28
CA ALA A 478 7.62 -5.18 -9.61
C ALA A 478 8.84 -5.24 -10.55
N LYS A 479 9.42 -4.10 -10.90
CA LYS A 479 10.65 -4.03 -11.71
C LYS A 479 11.54 -2.91 -11.16
N ASP A 480 12.81 -3.23 -10.95
CA ASP A 480 13.83 -2.30 -10.47
C ASP A 480 13.40 -1.56 -9.18
N VAL A 481 12.74 -2.28 -8.27
CA VAL A 481 12.12 -1.73 -7.07
C VAL A 481 13.18 -1.46 -5.99
N LYS A 482 13.10 -0.28 -5.35
CA LYS A 482 13.93 0.05 -4.18
C LYS A 482 13.51 -0.78 -2.98
N GLU A 483 14.47 -1.18 -2.14
CA GLU A 483 14.20 -1.97 -0.93
C GLU A 483 13.16 -1.32 0.00
N SER A 484 13.20 0.01 0.15
CA SER A 484 12.25 0.78 0.97
C SER A 484 10.80 0.72 0.50
N GLU A 485 10.58 0.40 -0.79
CA GLU A 485 9.24 0.35 -1.42
C GLU A 485 8.79 -1.09 -1.67
N ALA A 486 9.66 -2.08 -1.42
CA ALA A 486 9.47 -3.46 -1.83
C ALA A 486 8.22 -4.11 -1.25
N LEU A 487 7.90 -3.82 0.02
CA LEU A 487 6.73 -4.40 0.70
C LEU A 487 5.40 -3.88 0.12
N ASP A 488 5.40 -2.72 -0.54
CA ASP A 488 4.19 -2.18 -1.20
C ASP A 488 3.79 -3.01 -2.42
N TYR A 489 4.67 -3.87 -2.92
CA TYR A 489 4.40 -4.79 -4.03
C TYR A 489 3.86 -6.14 -3.55
N VAL A 490 3.84 -6.39 -2.24
CA VAL A 490 3.40 -7.65 -1.66
C VAL A 490 1.87 -7.67 -1.56
N LEU A 491 1.25 -8.66 -2.19
CA LEU A 491 -0.17 -8.97 -2.01
C LEU A 491 -0.44 -9.46 -0.60
N GLY A 492 0.39 -10.41 -0.16
CA GLY A 492 0.27 -11.11 1.11
C GLY A 492 1.28 -12.25 1.25
N TYR A 493 1.12 -12.98 2.34
CA TYR A 493 2.00 -14.05 2.77
C TYR A 493 1.23 -15.35 2.94
N THR A 494 1.85 -16.48 2.59
CA THR A 494 1.30 -17.83 2.74
C THR A 494 2.41 -18.78 3.22
N GLY A 495 2.05 -19.98 3.66
CA GLY A 495 3.02 -21.01 4.00
C GLY A 495 3.37 -21.86 2.80
N ALA A 496 4.57 -22.46 2.82
CA ALA A 496 4.99 -23.46 1.86
C ALA A 496 5.79 -24.58 2.54
N ASN A 497 5.80 -25.75 1.90
CA ASN A 497 6.73 -26.85 2.20
C ASN A 497 7.59 -27.13 0.96
N ASP A 498 8.86 -26.74 0.98
CA ASP A 498 9.81 -26.94 -0.12
C ASP A 498 10.45 -28.34 -0.07
N VAL A 499 9.74 -29.36 -0.58
CA VAL A 499 10.27 -30.72 -0.61
C VAL A 499 11.51 -30.80 -1.50
N SER A 500 12.60 -31.31 -0.90
CA SER A 500 13.90 -31.44 -1.54
C SER A 500 14.24 -32.89 -1.84
N PHE A 501 14.85 -33.16 -2.99
CA PHE A 501 15.34 -34.49 -3.35
C PHE A 501 16.87 -34.50 -3.32
N ARG A 502 17.45 -34.76 -2.15
CA ARG A 502 18.85 -34.43 -1.85
C ARG A 502 19.86 -35.18 -2.72
N LYS A 503 19.57 -36.43 -3.12
CA LYS A 503 20.44 -37.15 -4.06
C LYS A 503 20.57 -36.39 -5.39
N HIS A 504 19.46 -35.91 -5.92
CA HIS A 504 19.45 -35.14 -7.17
C HIS A 504 20.09 -33.76 -6.95
N GLN A 505 19.80 -33.11 -5.82
CA GLN A 505 20.33 -31.79 -5.49
C GLN A 505 21.86 -31.77 -5.42
N LEU A 506 22.47 -32.83 -4.87
CA LEU A 506 23.93 -32.93 -4.71
C LEU A 506 24.66 -33.34 -6.00
N THR A 507 23.95 -33.70 -7.07
CA THR A 507 24.57 -34.09 -8.36
C THR A 507 24.83 -32.91 -9.28
N THR A 508 24.25 -31.74 -9.02
CA THR A 508 24.34 -30.56 -9.87
C THR A 508 24.47 -29.30 -9.03
N SER A 509 25.13 -28.27 -9.57
CA SER A 509 25.22 -26.96 -8.93
C SER A 509 23.90 -26.17 -8.97
N GLN A 510 22.94 -26.60 -9.78
CA GLN A 510 21.63 -25.94 -9.94
C GLN A 510 20.53 -26.72 -9.23
N TRP A 511 19.85 -26.11 -8.26
CA TRP A 511 18.88 -26.82 -7.42
C TRP A 511 17.50 -27.02 -8.08
N THR A 512 17.18 -26.27 -9.14
CA THR A 512 15.89 -26.30 -9.83
C THR A 512 15.40 -27.73 -10.10
N PHE A 513 16.20 -28.58 -10.74
CA PHE A 513 15.77 -29.94 -11.10
C PHE A 513 15.34 -30.76 -9.88
N SER A 514 16.14 -30.74 -8.82
CA SER A 514 15.90 -31.48 -7.57
C SER A 514 14.78 -30.93 -6.69
N LYS A 515 14.14 -29.84 -7.13
CA LYS A 515 13.17 -29.03 -6.38
C LYS A 515 11.84 -28.85 -7.13
N SER A 516 11.78 -29.32 -8.38
CA SER A 516 10.74 -28.96 -9.36
C SER A 516 9.87 -30.13 -9.81
N PHE A 517 9.90 -31.27 -9.12
CA PHE A 517 8.99 -32.37 -9.48
C PHE A 517 7.53 -31.99 -9.21
N ASP A 518 6.63 -32.57 -9.99
CA ASP A 518 5.21 -32.27 -9.90
C ASP A 518 4.61 -32.71 -8.57
N LEU A 519 3.70 -31.90 -8.02
CA LEU A 519 2.96 -32.20 -6.80
C LEU A 519 3.82 -32.42 -5.54
N THR A 520 4.95 -31.71 -5.42
CA THR A 520 5.86 -31.84 -4.27
C THR A 520 5.98 -30.58 -3.42
N ASN A 521 5.30 -29.48 -3.74
CA ASN A 521 5.44 -28.21 -3.04
C ASN A 521 4.10 -27.71 -2.50
N PRO A 522 3.65 -28.23 -1.34
CA PRO A 522 2.49 -27.67 -0.65
C PRO A 522 2.59 -26.16 -0.44
N ILE A 523 1.49 -25.44 -0.71
CA ILE A 523 1.35 -23.99 -0.50
C ILE A 523 -0.04 -23.66 0.07
N GLY A 524 -0.10 -22.77 1.07
CA GLY A 524 -1.33 -22.44 1.81
C GLY A 524 -1.14 -22.49 3.33
N PRO A 525 -2.20 -22.81 4.12
CA PRO A 525 -3.59 -23.01 3.70
C PRO A 525 -4.33 -21.70 3.38
N ALA A 526 -3.78 -20.54 3.78
CA ALA A 526 -4.36 -19.23 3.54
C ALA A 526 -3.29 -18.22 3.08
N LEU A 527 -3.72 -17.26 2.28
CA LEU A 527 -2.99 -16.05 1.95
C LEU A 527 -3.45 -14.93 2.86
N VAL A 528 -2.59 -14.50 3.77
CA VAL A 528 -2.84 -13.33 4.63
C VAL A 528 -2.39 -12.08 3.88
N ARG A 529 -3.34 -11.19 3.54
CA ARG A 529 -3.05 -9.93 2.84
C ARG A 529 -2.06 -9.08 3.65
N ASN A 530 -1.12 -8.45 2.93
CA ASN A 530 -0.12 -7.58 3.54
C ASN A 530 -0.78 -6.41 4.28
N SER A 531 -0.21 -6.03 5.41
CA SER A 531 -0.67 -4.91 6.23
C SER A 531 0.50 -4.27 6.96
N LYS A 532 0.35 -3.02 7.39
CA LYS A 532 1.34 -2.33 8.23
C LYS A 532 1.59 -3.03 9.59
N HIS A 533 0.69 -3.92 10.01
CA HIS A 533 0.79 -4.64 11.28
C HIS A 533 1.46 -6.01 11.16
N ILE A 534 1.82 -6.45 9.95
CA ILE A 534 2.54 -7.71 9.73
C ILE A 534 3.99 -7.39 9.42
N ASP A 535 4.89 -7.78 10.31
CA ASP A 535 6.32 -7.79 10.05
C ASP A 535 6.72 -9.14 9.40
N PRO A 536 7.12 -9.18 8.12
CA PRO A 536 7.55 -10.41 7.46
C PRO A 536 8.83 -10.99 8.06
N GLN A 537 9.62 -10.21 8.80
CA GLN A 537 10.83 -10.66 9.48
C GLN A 537 10.58 -11.15 10.91
N ASN A 538 9.33 -11.30 11.33
CA ASN A 538 9.00 -11.83 12.65
C ASN A 538 7.80 -12.80 12.59
N ILE A 539 7.95 -13.87 11.82
CA ILE A 539 6.93 -14.91 11.64
C ILE A 539 7.50 -16.25 12.15
N PRO A 540 6.85 -16.90 13.15
CA PRO A 540 7.26 -18.21 13.61
C PRO A 540 6.95 -19.29 12.56
N LEU A 541 7.88 -20.23 12.42
CA LEU A 541 7.85 -21.34 11.47
C LEU A 541 8.10 -22.65 12.21
N THR A 542 7.25 -23.65 11.99
CA THR A 542 7.51 -24.99 12.53
C THR A 542 7.18 -26.08 11.52
N ALA A 543 7.92 -27.19 11.57
CA ALA A 543 7.64 -28.40 10.81
C ALA A 543 7.58 -29.61 11.72
N THR A 544 6.56 -30.45 11.53
CA THR A 544 6.44 -31.76 12.18
C THR A 544 6.30 -32.85 11.12
N VAL A 545 6.92 -34.01 11.37
CA VAL A 545 6.70 -35.23 10.58
C VAL A 545 6.22 -36.32 11.53
N ASN A 546 5.06 -36.90 11.25
CA ASN A 546 4.40 -37.88 12.14
C ASN A 546 4.33 -37.40 13.59
N SER A 547 3.88 -36.16 13.78
CA SER A 547 3.78 -35.47 15.08
C SER A 547 5.10 -35.19 15.80
N ARG A 548 6.25 -35.55 15.24
CA ARG A 548 7.56 -35.17 15.78
C ARG A 548 7.95 -33.78 15.29
N LEU A 549 8.18 -32.84 16.21
CA LEU A 549 8.71 -31.51 15.89
C LEU A 549 10.16 -31.63 15.40
N LEU A 550 10.42 -31.14 14.19
CA LEU A 550 11.72 -31.24 13.54
C LEU A 550 12.32 -29.88 13.20
N GLN A 551 11.51 -28.88 12.87
CA GLN A 551 11.94 -27.49 12.69
C GLN A 551 11.13 -26.57 13.61
N ASN A 552 11.81 -25.60 14.20
CA ASN A 552 11.24 -24.56 15.04
C ASN A 552 12.13 -23.32 14.93
N GLY A 553 11.69 -22.35 14.14
CA GLY A 553 12.48 -21.15 13.85
C GLY A 553 11.58 -19.94 13.58
N THR A 554 12.21 -18.85 13.12
CA THR A 554 11.53 -17.59 12.82
C THR A 554 12.13 -16.93 11.59
N THR A 555 11.34 -16.18 10.84
CA THR A 555 11.83 -15.40 9.69
C THR A 555 12.82 -14.29 10.10
N ALA A 556 13.00 -14.01 11.39
CA ALA A 556 14.04 -13.10 11.89
C ALA A 556 15.45 -13.58 11.56
N ASP A 557 15.64 -14.89 11.39
CA ASP A 557 16.93 -15.49 11.05
C ASP A 557 17.26 -15.42 9.55
N GLN A 558 16.39 -14.80 8.74
CA GLN A 558 16.64 -14.61 7.32
C GLN A 558 17.88 -13.74 7.06
N ILE A 559 18.75 -14.18 6.16
CA ILE A 559 19.96 -13.46 5.76
C ILE A 559 19.61 -12.29 4.85
N PHE A 560 18.71 -12.54 3.89
CA PHE A 560 18.11 -11.55 3.00
C PHE A 560 16.63 -11.41 3.38
N SER A 561 16.25 -10.23 3.87
CA SER A 561 14.86 -9.90 4.21
C SER A 561 13.95 -10.01 2.99
N VAL A 562 12.64 -10.08 3.21
CA VAL A 562 11.65 -10.06 2.12
C VAL A 562 11.82 -8.82 1.24
N ALA A 563 12.00 -7.65 1.85
CA ALA A 563 12.18 -6.39 1.14
C ALA A 563 13.45 -6.42 0.25
N LYS A 564 14.58 -6.84 0.81
CA LYS A 564 15.84 -6.97 0.09
C LYS A 564 15.76 -7.99 -1.04
N THR A 565 15.06 -9.09 -0.80
CA THR A 565 14.84 -10.16 -1.77
C THR A 565 14.04 -9.67 -2.98
N ILE A 566 12.93 -8.96 -2.76
CA ILE A 566 12.12 -8.39 -3.85
C ILE A 566 12.93 -7.36 -4.63
N ALA A 567 13.63 -6.45 -3.94
CA ALA A 567 14.48 -5.46 -4.58
C ALA A 567 15.53 -6.11 -5.48
N PHE A 568 16.22 -7.14 -4.97
CA PHE A 568 17.22 -7.90 -5.72
C PHE A 568 16.62 -8.62 -6.93
N LEU A 569 15.54 -9.38 -6.73
CA LEU A 569 14.90 -10.18 -7.79
C LEU A 569 14.26 -9.33 -8.89
N SER A 570 13.88 -8.09 -8.59
CA SER A 570 13.27 -7.18 -9.55
C SER A 570 14.28 -6.47 -10.47
N GLN A 571 15.60 -6.64 -10.26
CA GLN A 571 16.64 -5.98 -11.04
C GLN A 571 16.66 -6.49 -12.48
N GLY A 572 16.31 -5.62 -13.43
CA GLY A 572 16.25 -5.93 -14.86
C GLY A 572 15.16 -6.94 -15.26
N THR A 573 14.44 -7.53 -14.29
CA THR A 573 13.43 -8.57 -14.49
C THR A 573 12.14 -8.20 -13.80
N THR A 574 11.02 -8.17 -14.53
CA THR A 574 9.72 -7.91 -13.92
C THR A 574 9.23 -9.13 -13.14
N LEU A 575 9.00 -8.97 -11.85
CA LEU A 575 8.19 -9.88 -11.04
C LEU A 575 6.73 -9.58 -11.30
N LYS A 576 6.04 -10.45 -12.03
CA LYS A 576 4.62 -10.26 -12.36
C LYS A 576 3.72 -10.38 -11.14
N ALA A 577 2.60 -9.65 -11.14
CA ALA A 577 1.53 -9.92 -10.18
C ALA A 577 1.16 -11.41 -10.20
N GLY A 578 0.97 -12.01 -9.02
CA GLY A 578 0.80 -13.44 -8.83
C GLY A 578 2.09 -14.26 -8.75
N SER A 579 3.28 -13.65 -8.93
CA SER A 579 4.54 -14.36 -8.69
C SER A 579 4.67 -14.74 -7.21
N VAL A 580 5.23 -15.92 -6.94
CA VAL A 580 5.45 -16.46 -5.61
C VAL A 580 6.96 -16.51 -5.33
N ILE A 581 7.36 -16.04 -4.15
CA ILE A 581 8.74 -16.08 -3.68
C ILE A 581 8.81 -16.94 -2.42
N LEU A 582 9.51 -18.06 -2.51
CA LEU A 582 9.87 -18.94 -1.40
C LEU A 582 11.17 -18.43 -0.76
N THR A 583 11.15 -18.18 0.55
CA THR A 583 12.21 -17.41 1.22
C THR A 583 13.31 -18.26 1.85
N GLY A 584 13.27 -19.58 1.70
CA GLY A 584 14.15 -20.51 2.41
C GLY A 584 13.55 -20.99 3.73
N THR A 585 14.28 -21.90 4.38
CA THR A 585 13.85 -22.64 5.57
C THR A 585 14.81 -22.44 6.77
N PRO A 586 14.31 -22.44 8.02
CA PRO A 586 15.15 -22.49 9.21
C PRO A 586 15.83 -23.85 9.40
N ALA A 587 16.71 -23.96 10.41
CA ALA A 587 17.39 -25.19 10.77
C ALA A 587 16.42 -26.34 11.14
N GLY A 588 16.92 -27.57 11.06
CA GLY A 588 16.21 -28.80 11.43
C GLY A 588 15.75 -29.65 10.24
N VAL A 589 16.28 -29.40 9.04
CA VAL A 589 16.01 -30.21 7.84
C VAL A 589 16.52 -31.64 8.02
N GLY A 590 15.87 -32.63 7.44
CA GLY A 590 16.17 -34.05 7.68
C GLY A 590 17.57 -34.49 7.26
N PHE A 591 18.13 -33.87 6.21
CA PHE A 591 19.42 -34.25 5.62
C PHE A 591 20.64 -34.07 6.55
N VAL A 592 20.60 -33.07 7.42
CA VAL A 592 21.71 -32.69 8.32
C VAL A 592 21.57 -33.27 9.72
N ARG A 593 20.46 -33.97 10.01
CA ARG A 593 20.22 -34.60 11.31
C ARG A 593 21.02 -35.89 11.45
N GLU A 594 21.32 -36.24 12.69
CA GLU A 594 21.86 -37.55 13.06
C GLU A 594 20.94 -38.21 14.11
N PRO A 595 20.25 -39.32 13.76
CA PRO A 595 20.16 -39.93 12.44
C PRO A 595 19.37 -39.06 11.45
N LYS A 596 19.69 -39.20 10.15
CA LYS A 596 18.98 -38.52 9.05
C LYS A 596 17.52 -38.95 9.00
N ILE A 597 16.65 -38.02 8.59
CA ILE A 597 15.20 -38.25 8.46
C ILE A 597 14.81 -37.98 7.01
N TRP A 598 14.02 -38.88 6.42
CA TRP A 598 13.49 -38.76 5.07
C TRP A 598 11.98 -38.94 5.07
N LEU A 599 11.31 -38.35 4.09
CA LEU A 599 9.88 -38.47 3.86
C LEU A 599 9.53 -39.79 3.17
N ASN A 600 8.99 -40.75 3.91
CA ASN A 600 8.58 -42.06 3.42
C ASN A 600 7.10 -42.08 3.03
N HIS A 601 6.71 -43.05 2.21
CA HIS A 601 5.30 -43.32 1.93
C HIS A 601 4.52 -43.52 3.24
N GLY A 602 3.40 -42.80 3.38
CA GLY A 602 2.52 -42.85 4.55
C GLY A 602 2.83 -41.78 5.62
N ASP A 603 3.97 -41.10 5.53
CA ASP A 603 4.31 -40.02 6.46
C ASP A 603 3.34 -38.84 6.32
N GLU A 604 3.02 -38.19 7.44
CA GLU A 604 2.29 -36.93 7.48
C GLU A 604 3.24 -35.79 7.82
N VAL A 605 3.31 -34.79 6.95
CA VAL A 605 4.08 -33.56 7.18
C VAL A 605 3.12 -32.44 7.54
N ARG A 606 3.41 -31.72 8.63
CA ARG A 606 2.72 -30.47 8.96
C ARG A 606 3.70 -29.31 9.00
N THR A 607 3.44 -28.26 8.25
CA THR A 607 4.22 -27.02 8.30
C THR A 607 3.31 -25.88 8.74
N TYR A 608 3.59 -25.31 9.91
CA TYR A 608 2.85 -24.16 10.44
C TYR A 608 3.63 -22.88 10.21
N VAL A 609 2.89 -21.86 9.77
CA VAL A 609 3.38 -20.49 9.58
C VAL A 609 2.48 -19.55 10.36
N GLY A 610 3.10 -18.66 11.15
CA GLY A 610 2.42 -17.75 12.06
C GLY A 610 1.61 -16.62 11.39
N ASN A 611 1.24 -15.63 12.20
CA ASN A 611 0.48 -14.44 11.79
C ASN A 611 -0.83 -14.75 11.04
N GLY A 612 -1.45 -15.88 11.38
CA GLY A 612 -2.77 -16.25 10.86
C GLY A 612 -2.77 -17.01 9.54
N ILE A 613 -1.61 -17.37 9.00
CA ILE A 613 -1.48 -18.20 7.79
C ILE A 613 -1.97 -19.63 8.07
N GLY A 614 -1.55 -20.23 9.18
CA GLY A 614 -2.03 -21.53 9.64
C GLY A 614 -1.13 -22.70 9.21
N THR A 615 -1.70 -23.91 9.24
CA THR A 615 -0.94 -25.14 9.07
C THR A 615 -1.26 -25.84 7.75
N LEU A 616 -0.23 -26.10 6.94
CA LEU A 616 -0.31 -27.09 5.87
C LEU A 616 -0.18 -28.48 6.48
N VAL A 617 -1.06 -29.40 6.09
CA VAL A 617 -0.97 -30.82 6.46
C VAL A 617 -1.04 -31.64 5.18
N ASN A 618 -0.03 -32.46 4.90
CA ASN A 618 0.04 -33.20 3.65
C ASN A 618 0.59 -34.61 3.90
N LYS A 619 -0.05 -35.64 3.33
CA LYS A 619 0.45 -37.02 3.37
C LYS A 619 1.45 -37.26 2.24
N VAL A 620 2.47 -38.07 2.50
CA VAL A 620 3.49 -38.45 1.52
C VAL A 620 3.09 -39.75 0.84
N VAL A 621 3.07 -39.76 -0.50
CA VAL A 621 2.67 -40.91 -1.31
C VAL A 621 3.67 -41.14 -2.43
N GLU A 622 4.29 -42.31 -2.45
CA GLU A 622 5.04 -42.80 -3.61
C GLU A 622 4.14 -43.08 -4.82
N GLU A 623 4.48 -42.50 -5.96
CA GLU A 623 3.87 -42.76 -7.25
C GLU A 623 3.87 -44.26 -7.58
N GLY A 624 2.72 -44.81 -7.95
CA GLY A 624 2.55 -46.23 -8.29
C GLY A 624 2.25 -47.17 -7.10
N ARG A 625 2.33 -46.69 -5.85
CA ARG A 625 1.93 -47.49 -4.66
C ARG A 625 0.48 -47.26 -4.21
N ALA A 626 -0.14 -46.16 -4.59
CA ALA A 626 -1.54 -45.89 -4.29
C ALA A 626 -2.44 -46.30 -5.47
N LYS A 627 -3.44 -47.16 -5.23
CA LYS A 627 -4.73 -47.03 -5.91
C LYS A 627 -5.42 -45.85 -5.23
N LEU A 628 -5.56 -44.73 -5.93
CA LEU A 628 -6.32 -43.57 -5.45
C LEU A 628 -7.79 -43.95 -5.30
#